data_AF-A0A7K4GX87-F1
#
_entry.id   AF-A0A7K4GX87-F1
#
_cell.length_a   1.000
_cell.length_b   1.000
_cell.length_c   1.000
_cell.angle_alpha   90.00
_cell.angle_beta   90.00
_cell.angle_gamma   90.00
#
_symmetry.space_group_name_H-M   'P 1'
#
loop_
_entity.id
_entity.type
_entity.pdbx_description
1 polymer ?
#
loop_
_entity_poly.entity_id
_entity_poly.type
_entity_poly.pdbx_seq_one_letter_code
_entity_poly.pdbx_strand_id
1 'polypeptide(L)'
;MPSSLLSHQAPALLLKIKYPKKFDGTALCISTFVPDIVVVIDPFFSYNLRAFTHSFLGLIVFTLPLTLLLTIVFCKYFAPFSANLARKKGFIFKPMRYFGLDQWDNLKKKKYNRMFYVVASYSALIGGITHLLLDLPAHATIDLFFPITLQSPEILLYSIIDFGPITIGEMQIERNLTIYQLIWMIETLVTFVITLYLLRYIKKRNLINKWYKEI
;
A
#
# COMPACT_ATOMS: atom_id res chain seq x y z
N MET A 1 -3.29 -7.16 -5.11
CA MET A 1 -3.85 -7.89 -3.95
C MET A 1 -4.71 -6.97 -3.08
N PRO A 2 -5.88 -7.39 -2.57
CA PRO A 2 -6.73 -6.51 -1.74
C PRO A 2 -6.12 -6.13 -0.38
N SER A 3 -5.04 -6.79 0.08
CA SER A 3 -4.43 -6.54 1.40
C SER A 3 -3.34 -5.45 1.42
N SER A 4 -2.80 -5.06 0.24
CA SER A 4 -1.66 -4.13 0.14
C SER A 4 -1.93 -2.76 0.75
N LEU A 5 -3.21 -2.37 0.84
CA LEU A 5 -3.66 -1.13 1.47
C LEU A 5 -3.18 -1.00 2.92
N LEU A 6 -2.95 -2.10 3.65
CA LEU A 6 -2.41 -2.05 5.02
C LEU A 6 -1.10 -2.83 5.18
N SER A 7 -0.94 -3.98 4.53
CA SER A 7 0.27 -4.80 4.68
C SER A 7 1.51 -4.05 4.17
N HIS A 8 1.45 -3.46 2.98
CA HIS A 8 2.63 -2.88 2.33
C HIS A 8 3.04 -1.51 2.88
N GLN A 9 2.26 -0.93 3.82
CA GLN A 9 2.59 0.36 4.43
C GLN A 9 3.70 0.27 5.49
N ALA A 10 4.05 -0.92 5.99
CA ALA A 10 4.97 -1.05 7.12
C ALA A 10 6.34 -0.36 6.88
N PRO A 11 7.04 -0.56 5.74
CA PRO A 11 8.31 0.10 5.50
C PRO A 11 8.15 1.62 5.31
N ALA A 12 7.07 2.06 4.65
CA ALA A 12 6.73 3.47 4.47
C ALA A 12 6.53 4.19 5.82
N LEU A 13 5.80 3.57 6.75
CA LEU A 13 5.59 4.11 8.10
C LEU A 13 6.90 4.18 8.90
N LEU A 14 7.76 3.16 8.80
CA LEU A 14 9.09 3.17 9.45
C LEU A 14 9.94 4.33 8.95
N LEU A 15 10.01 4.54 7.64
CA LEU A 15 10.75 5.66 7.04
C LEU A 15 10.22 7.00 7.51
N LYS A 16 8.89 7.18 7.56
CA LYS A 16 8.28 8.42 8.04
C LYS A 16 8.55 8.67 9.53
N ILE A 17 8.53 7.63 10.37
CA ILE A 17 8.84 7.74 11.80
C ILE A 17 10.32 8.12 11.99
N LYS A 18 11.23 7.48 11.26
CA LYS A 18 12.68 7.70 11.39
C LYS A 18 13.13 9.04 10.82
N TYR A 19 12.55 9.47 9.71
CA TYR A 19 12.97 10.68 9.00
C TYR A 19 11.77 11.60 8.67
N PRO A 20 11.10 12.16 9.68
CA PRO A 20 9.82 12.83 9.51
C PRO A 20 9.87 14.10 8.66
N LYS A 21 11.01 14.79 8.60
CA LYS A 21 11.20 15.99 7.77
C LYS A 21 11.68 15.67 6.35
N LYS A 22 12.15 14.43 6.11
CA LYS A 22 12.69 14.02 4.80
C LYS A 22 11.65 13.34 3.92
N PHE A 23 10.54 12.83 4.44
CA PHE A 23 9.57 12.11 3.61
C PHE A 23 8.15 12.64 3.77
N ASP A 24 7.42 12.65 2.67
CA ASP A 24 5.97 12.78 2.70
C ASP A 24 5.37 11.42 3.04
N GLY A 25 4.92 11.26 4.28
CA GLY A 25 4.40 9.98 4.77
C GLY A 25 3.12 9.55 4.06
N THR A 26 2.33 10.50 3.57
CA THR A 26 1.11 10.18 2.82
C THR A 26 1.46 9.66 1.44
N ALA A 27 2.36 10.33 0.73
CA ALA A 27 2.80 9.87 -0.60
C ALA A 27 3.49 8.50 -0.50
N LEU A 28 4.35 8.29 0.52
CA LEU A 28 4.97 6.99 0.80
C LEU A 28 3.93 5.87 0.97
N CYS A 29 2.88 6.09 1.79
CA CYS A 29 1.89 5.05 2.08
C CYS A 29 0.86 4.86 0.95
N ILE A 30 0.60 5.90 0.15
CA ILE A 30 -0.30 5.77 -0.99
C ILE A 30 0.38 4.97 -2.10
N SER A 31 1.64 5.28 -2.43
CA SER A 31 2.32 4.56 -3.51
C SER A 31 2.55 3.08 -3.21
N THR A 32 2.49 2.63 -1.95
CA THR A 32 2.60 1.20 -1.62
C THR A 32 1.38 0.36 -2.02
N PHE A 33 0.26 0.98 -2.41
CA PHE A 33 -0.92 0.24 -2.90
C PHE A 33 -1.43 0.75 -4.26
N VAL A 34 -0.88 1.85 -4.78
CA VAL A 34 -1.29 2.39 -6.09
C VAL A 34 -1.06 1.42 -7.25
N PRO A 35 0.05 0.67 -7.36
CA PRO A 35 0.20 -0.34 -8.43
C PRO A 35 -0.97 -1.34 -8.45
N ASP A 36 -1.49 -1.66 -7.27
CA ASP A 36 -2.58 -2.59 -7.03
C ASP A 36 -3.99 -2.02 -7.24
N ILE A 37 -4.13 -0.69 -7.40
CA ILE A 37 -5.45 -0.07 -7.65
C ILE A 37 -6.07 -0.59 -8.95
N VAL A 38 -5.23 -1.12 -9.82
CA VAL A 38 -5.59 -1.74 -11.08
C VAL A 38 -6.58 -2.89 -10.90
N VAL A 39 -6.61 -3.58 -9.75
CA VAL A 39 -7.60 -4.63 -9.47
C VAL A 39 -9.05 -4.12 -9.55
N VAL A 40 -9.27 -2.83 -9.26
CA VAL A 40 -10.60 -2.20 -9.38
C VAL A 40 -10.89 -1.78 -10.83
N ILE A 41 -9.85 -1.56 -11.62
CA ILE A 41 -9.91 -1.00 -12.97
C ILE A 41 -9.93 -2.09 -14.04
N ASP A 42 -9.14 -3.16 -13.87
CA ASP A 42 -8.99 -4.30 -14.77
C ASP A 42 -10.32 -4.89 -15.25
N PRO A 43 -11.38 -5.03 -14.43
CA PRO A 43 -12.68 -5.53 -14.90
C PRO A 43 -13.34 -4.67 -16.00
N PHE A 44 -12.90 -3.41 -16.16
CA PHE A 44 -13.40 -2.48 -17.18
C PHE A 44 -12.58 -2.49 -18.48
N PHE A 45 -11.49 -3.24 -18.54
CA PHE A 45 -10.61 -3.33 -19.71
C PHE A 45 -10.52 -4.78 -20.23
N SER A 46 -10.26 -4.92 -21.53
CA SER A 46 -10.09 -6.23 -22.18
C SER A 46 -8.68 -6.83 -22.00
N TYR A 47 -7.79 -6.12 -21.33
CA TYR A 47 -6.39 -6.52 -21.13
C TYR A 47 -5.97 -6.25 -19.69
N ASN A 48 -5.05 -7.07 -19.18
CA ASN A 48 -4.55 -6.98 -17.82
C ASN A 48 -3.45 -5.92 -17.73
N LEU A 49 -3.65 -4.92 -16.88
CA LEU A 49 -2.72 -3.80 -16.70
C LEU A 49 -1.67 -4.06 -15.61
N ARG A 50 -1.70 -5.21 -14.93
CA ARG A 50 -0.76 -5.57 -13.85
C ARG A 50 0.69 -5.46 -14.30
N ALA A 51 1.04 -6.08 -15.44
CA ALA A 51 2.42 -6.09 -15.91
C ALA A 51 2.97 -4.67 -16.18
N PHE A 52 2.11 -3.77 -16.64
CA PHE A 52 2.48 -2.37 -16.81
C PHE A 52 2.63 -1.67 -15.44
N THR A 53 1.64 -1.78 -14.56
CA THR A 53 1.60 -1.09 -13.26
C THR A 53 2.68 -1.56 -12.27
N HIS A 54 3.13 -2.81 -12.38
CA HIS A 54 4.16 -3.43 -11.54
C HIS A 54 5.56 -3.40 -12.19
N SER A 55 5.77 -2.49 -13.14
CA SER A 55 7.06 -2.25 -13.80
C SER A 55 7.70 -0.94 -13.37
N PHE A 56 9.01 -0.78 -13.59
CA PHE A 56 9.69 0.51 -13.38
C PHE A 56 9.10 1.62 -14.25
N LEU A 57 8.66 1.30 -15.48
CA LEU A 57 7.98 2.25 -16.35
C LEU A 57 6.63 2.66 -15.75
N GLY A 58 5.86 1.71 -15.26
CA GLY A 58 4.59 1.94 -14.56
C GLY A 58 4.78 2.77 -13.28
N LEU A 59 5.89 2.61 -12.56
CA LEU A 59 6.18 3.46 -11.40
C LEU A 59 6.26 4.95 -11.78
N ILE A 60 6.90 5.27 -12.90
CA ILE A 60 7.10 6.66 -13.34
C ILE A 60 5.83 7.21 -13.99
N VAL A 61 5.23 6.46 -14.90
CA VAL A 61 4.15 6.96 -15.77
C VAL A 61 2.77 6.82 -15.13
N PHE A 62 2.58 5.84 -14.25
CA PHE A 62 1.28 5.56 -13.61
C PHE A 62 1.31 5.86 -12.11
N THR A 63 2.20 5.20 -11.37
CA THR A 63 2.19 5.24 -9.90
C THR A 63 2.51 6.62 -9.36
N LEU A 64 3.54 7.29 -9.87
CA LEU A 64 3.96 8.62 -9.42
C LEU A 64 2.87 9.69 -9.63
N PRO A 65 2.35 9.95 -10.85
CA PRO A 65 1.34 10.99 -11.03
C PRO A 65 0.05 10.69 -10.25
N LEU A 66 -0.38 9.43 -10.22
CA LEU A 66 -1.57 9.04 -9.48
C LEU A 66 -1.38 9.20 -7.97
N THR A 67 -0.21 8.83 -7.43
CA THR A 67 0.11 9.03 -6.00
C THR A 67 0.10 10.51 -5.61
N LEU A 68 0.65 11.39 -6.45
CA LEU A 68 0.63 12.83 -6.18
C LEU A 68 -0.79 13.36 -6.11
N LEU A 69 -1.63 13.00 -7.09
CA LEU A 69 -3.05 13.38 -7.12
C LEU A 69 -3.78 12.84 -5.89
N LEU A 70 -3.67 11.54 -5.62
CA LEU A 70 -4.32 10.89 -4.48
C LEU A 70 -3.83 11.44 -3.14
N THR A 71 -2.57 11.84 -3.02
CA THR A 71 -2.04 12.48 -1.81
C THR A 71 -2.75 13.80 -1.53
N ILE A 72 -2.96 14.62 -2.55
CA ILE A 72 -3.66 15.90 -2.43
C ILE A 72 -5.13 15.65 -2.03
N VAL A 73 -5.80 14.77 -2.77
CA VAL A 73 -7.22 14.43 -2.52
C VAL A 73 -7.39 13.85 -1.13
N PHE A 74 -6.50 12.94 -0.71
CA PHE A 74 -6.53 12.31 0.60
C PHE A 74 -6.32 13.34 1.71
N CYS A 75 -5.26 14.15 1.64
CA CYS A 75 -4.96 15.13 2.69
C CYS A 75 -6.04 16.22 2.81
N LYS A 76 -6.66 16.63 1.69
CA LYS A 76 -7.65 17.71 1.66
C LYS A 76 -9.06 17.25 2.06
N TYR A 77 -9.44 16.03 1.68
CA TYR A 77 -10.82 15.54 1.80
C TYR A 77 -10.94 14.30 2.70
N PHE A 78 -10.31 13.19 2.31
CA PHE A 78 -10.51 11.90 3.00
C PHE A 78 -9.95 11.87 4.43
N ALA A 79 -8.78 12.48 4.67
CA ALA A 79 -8.16 12.51 5.98
C ALA A 79 -8.99 13.32 7.01
N PRO A 80 -9.41 14.56 6.71
CA PRO A 80 -10.34 15.30 7.58
C PRO A 80 -11.68 14.59 7.79
N PHE A 81 -12.24 14.01 6.73
CA PHE A 81 -13.47 13.22 6.84
C PHE A 81 -13.31 12.04 7.80
N SER A 82 -12.23 11.27 7.65
CA SER A 82 -11.90 10.13 8.50
C SER A 82 -11.65 10.55 9.95
N ALA A 83 -11.00 11.70 10.18
CA ALA A 83 -10.80 12.24 11.51
C ALA A 83 -12.11 12.63 12.18
N ASN A 84 -13.02 13.28 11.45
CA ASN A 84 -14.35 13.63 11.95
C ASN A 84 -15.17 12.38 12.27
N LEU A 85 -15.10 11.34 11.44
CA LEU A 85 -15.76 10.07 11.68
C LEU A 85 -15.19 9.39 12.93
N ALA A 86 -13.86 9.34 13.08
CA ALA A 86 -13.19 8.75 14.23
C ALA A 86 -13.57 9.45 15.55
N ARG A 87 -13.81 10.76 15.55
CA ARG A 87 -14.19 11.52 16.76
C ARG A 87 -15.61 11.21 17.27
N LYS A 88 -16.47 10.59 16.46
CA LYS A 88 -17.83 10.22 16.88
C LYS A 88 -17.81 9.21 18.04
N LYS A 89 -18.84 9.27 18.88
CA LYS A 89 -19.06 8.27 19.94
C LYS A 89 -19.65 7.00 19.33
N GLY A 90 -19.22 5.84 19.80
CA GLY A 90 -19.69 4.53 19.30
C GLY A 90 -18.59 3.48 19.34
N PHE A 91 -18.98 2.20 19.42
CA PHE A 91 -18.05 1.07 19.42
C PHE A 91 -17.27 0.97 18.11
N ILE A 92 -17.95 1.18 16.98
CA ILE A 92 -17.38 1.10 15.61
C ILE A 92 -16.24 2.13 15.40
N PHE A 93 -16.28 3.29 16.07
CA PHE A 93 -15.25 4.34 15.94
C PHE A 93 -14.09 4.19 16.94
N LYS A 94 -14.16 3.25 17.90
CA LYS A 94 -13.06 3.01 18.85
C LYS A 94 -11.77 2.57 18.16
N PRO A 95 -11.76 1.60 17.22
CA PRO A 95 -10.54 1.20 16.52
C PRO A 95 -9.89 2.36 15.75
N MET A 96 -10.69 3.18 15.06
CA MET A 96 -10.19 4.35 14.33
C MET A 96 -9.42 5.32 15.24
N ARG A 97 -9.97 5.64 16.42
CA ARG A 97 -9.27 6.48 17.43
C ARG A 97 -8.06 5.79 18.03
N TYR A 98 -8.15 4.48 18.25
CA TYR A 98 -7.06 3.68 18.81
C TYR A 98 -5.80 3.75 17.92
N PHE A 99 -5.98 3.70 16.59
CA PHE A 99 -4.92 3.83 15.59
C PHE A 99 -4.62 5.29 15.16
N GLY A 100 -5.31 6.27 15.74
CA GLY A 100 -4.97 7.69 15.61
C GLY A 100 -5.56 8.43 14.41
N LEU A 101 -6.59 7.88 13.76
CA LEU A 101 -7.28 8.53 12.64
C LEU A 101 -7.93 9.86 13.05
N ASP A 102 -8.27 10.02 14.33
CA ASP A 102 -8.80 11.28 14.90
C ASP A 102 -7.83 12.47 14.82
N GLN A 103 -6.56 12.21 14.51
CA GLN A 103 -5.50 13.22 14.34
C GLN A 103 -5.20 13.53 12.86
N TRP A 104 -5.86 12.86 11.92
CA TRP A 104 -5.60 13.02 10.49
C TRP A 104 -6.07 14.36 9.92
N ASP A 105 -6.88 15.14 10.64
CA ASP A 105 -7.25 16.50 10.21
C ASP A 105 -6.03 17.42 10.04
N ASN A 106 -4.94 17.16 10.77
CA ASN A 106 -3.67 17.88 10.63
C ASN A 106 -3.09 17.76 9.22
N LEU A 107 -3.39 16.68 8.48
CA LEU A 107 -2.93 16.51 7.11
C LEU A 107 -3.46 17.62 6.19
N LYS A 108 -4.60 18.23 6.53
CA LYS A 108 -5.16 19.39 5.79
C LYS A 108 -4.25 20.62 5.83
N LYS A 109 -3.37 20.72 6.82
CA LYS A 109 -2.39 21.83 6.96
C LYS A 109 -1.24 21.74 5.95
N LYS A 110 -1.14 20.64 5.19
CA LYS A 110 -0.09 20.45 4.19
C LYS A 110 -0.15 21.56 3.12
N LYS A 111 1.01 22.16 2.83
CA LYS A 111 1.18 23.18 1.79
C LYS A 111 1.67 22.52 0.50
N TYR A 112 1.01 22.81 -0.62
CA TYR A 112 1.33 22.23 -1.93
C TYR A 112 2.23 23.16 -2.77
N ASN A 113 3.43 23.44 -2.26
CA ASN A 113 4.43 24.27 -2.94
C ASN A 113 5.42 23.41 -3.77
N ARG A 114 6.40 24.04 -4.43
CA ARG A 114 7.44 23.33 -5.21
C ARG A 114 8.15 22.24 -4.40
N MET A 115 8.47 22.51 -3.14
CA MET A 115 9.13 21.54 -2.26
C MET A 115 8.24 20.34 -1.96
N PHE A 116 6.93 20.52 -1.80
CA PHE A 116 5.99 19.40 -1.68
C PHE A 116 6.11 18.45 -2.88
N TYR A 117 6.08 18.97 -4.12
CA TYR A 117 6.15 18.11 -5.30
C TYR A 117 7.46 17.33 -5.38
N VAL A 118 8.59 17.94 -5.03
CA VAL A 118 9.89 17.24 -4.96
C VAL A 118 9.85 16.13 -3.92
N VAL A 119 9.44 16.46 -2.68
CA VAL A 119 9.42 15.51 -1.56
C VAL A 119 8.44 14.38 -1.78
N ALA A 120 7.24 14.70 -2.23
CA ALA A 120 6.20 13.72 -2.52
C ALA A 120 6.58 12.82 -3.71
N SER A 121 7.28 13.33 -4.73
CA SER A 121 7.70 12.53 -5.88
C SER A 121 8.70 11.44 -5.51
N TYR A 122 9.82 11.76 -4.84
CA TYR A 122 10.75 10.70 -4.44
C TYR A 122 10.16 9.82 -3.32
N SER A 123 9.30 10.36 -2.47
CA SER A 123 8.53 9.56 -1.49
C SER A 123 7.64 8.55 -2.21
N ALA A 124 6.93 8.97 -3.26
CA ALA A 124 6.10 8.09 -4.08
C ALA A 124 6.94 7.01 -4.74
N LEU A 125 8.08 7.35 -5.35
CA LEU A 125 8.98 6.38 -5.96
C LEU A 125 9.49 5.36 -4.93
N ILE A 126 9.93 5.80 -3.75
CA ILE A 126 10.39 4.89 -2.70
C ILE A 126 9.28 3.94 -2.24
N GLY A 127 8.06 4.44 -2.03
CA GLY A 127 6.93 3.58 -1.64
C GLY A 127 6.50 2.62 -2.75
N GLY A 128 6.54 3.05 -4.01
CA GLY A 128 6.27 2.18 -5.16
C GLY A 128 7.33 1.10 -5.34
N ILE A 129 8.61 1.44 -5.21
CA ILE A 129 9.72 0.45 -5.21
C ILE A 129 9.55 -0.52 -4.04
N THR A 130 9.17 -0.03 -2.85
CA THR A 130 8.91 -0.89 -1.70
C THR A 130 7.82 -1.91 -2.00
N HIS A 131 6.74 -1.49 -2.67
CA HIS A 131 5.68 -2.40 -3.11
C HIS A 131 6.24 -3.47 -4.07
N LEU A 132 6.96 -3.07 -5.12
CA LEU A 132 7.55 -4.03 -6.07
C LEU A 132 8.47 -5.03 -5.36
N LEU A 133 9.29 -4.58 -4.40
CA LEU A 133 10.22 -5.44 -3.68
C LEU A 133 9.52 -6.47 -2.79
N LEU A 134 8.39 -6.09 -2.19
CA LEU A 134 7.55 -7.01 -1.42
C LEU A 134 6.87 -8.03 -2.34
N ASP A 135 6.43 -7.59 -3.51
CA ASP A 135 5.77 -8.45 -4.50
C ASP A 135 6.70 -9.49 -5.15
N LEU A 136 8.00 -9.22 -5.29
CA LEU A 136 8.94 -10.09 -6.01
C LEU A 136 8.88 -11.58 -5.61
N PRO A 137 9.00 -11.95 -4.31
CA PRO A 137 8.92 -13.35 -3.90
C PRO A 137 7.48 -13.88 -3.77
N ALA A 138 6.47 -13.01 -3.88
CA ALA A 138 5.06 -13.27 -3.61
C ALA A 138 4.24 -13.56 -4.88
N HIS A 139 4.90 -13.70 -6.04
CA HIS A 139 4.24 -13.90 -7.32
C HIS A 139 4.93 -14.92 -8.22
N ALA A 140 4.15 -15.46 -9.17
CA ALA A 140 4.64 -16.40 -10.18
C ALA A 140 5.41 -15.72 -11.31
N THR A 141 5.20 -14.41 -11.51
CA THR A 141 5.90 -13.60 -12.51
C THR A 141 6.48 -12.34 -11.90
N ILE A 142 7.57 -11.88 -12.51
CA ILE A 142 8.29 -10.66 -12.21
C ILE A 142 8.12 -9.70 -13.39
N ASP A 143 7.35 -8.63 -13.16
CA ASP A 143 6.90 -7.72 -14.22
C ASP A 143 7.74 -6.41 -14.28
N LEU A 144 8.93 -6.39 -13.66
CA LEU A 144 9.73 -5.17 -13.46
C LEU A 144 10.11 -4.43 -14.76
N PHE A 145 10.28 -5.16 -15.87
CA PHE A 145 10.85 -4.67 -17.12
C PHE A 145 9.85 -4.69 -18.29
N PHE A 146 8.62 -4.24 -18.05
CA PHE A 146 7.58 -4.14 -19.08
C PHE A 146 8.12 -3.66 -20.45
N PRO A 147 7.79 -4.33 -21.57
CA PRO A 147 6.79 -5.42 -21.69
C PRO A 147 7.31 -6.82 -21.35
N ILE A 148 8.57 -6.95 -20.91
CA ILE A 148 9.18 -8.24 -20.59
C ILE A 148 8.69 -8.70 -19.22
N THR A 149 8.11 -9.89 -19.19
CA THR A 149 7.69 -10.58 -17.97
C THR A 149 8.59 -11.79 -17.75
N LEU A 150 9.24 -11.87 -16.59
CA LEU A 150 10.09 -12.99 -16.23
C LEU A 150 9.30 -13.96 -15.36
N GLN A 151 9.56 -15.26 -15.50
CA GLN A 151 9.02 -16.25 -14.58
C GLN A 151 9.81 -16.23 -13.28
N SER A 152 9.11 -16.35 -12.16
CA SER A 152 9.76 -16.52 -10.86
C SER A 152 10.55 -17.82 -10.80
N PRO A 153 11.65 -17.90 -10.02
CA PRO A 153 12.41 -19.13 -9.84
C PRO A 153 11.53 -20.34 -9.54
N GLU A 154 11.82 -21.50 -10.13
CA GLU A 154 10.98 -22.71 -10.04
C GLU A 154 10.65 -23.11 -8.60
N ILE A 155 11.60 -22.91 -7.68
CA ILE A 155 11.37 -23.17 -6.25
C ILE A 155 10.15 -22.42 -5.71
N LEU A 156 9.91 -21.18 -6.15
CA LEU A 156 8.75 -20.39 -5.70
C LEU A 156 7.43 -20.93 -6.25
N LEU A 157 7.46 -21.62 -7.39
CA LEU A 157 6.28 -22.19 -8.06
C LEU A 157 5.91 -23.57 -7.52
N TYR A 158 6.77 -24.18 -6.73
CA TYR A 158 6.54 -25.51 -6.17
C TYR A 158 5.28 -25.55 -5.29
N SER A 159 4.42 -26.54 -5.51
CA SER A 159 3.21 -26.76 -4.72
C SER A 159 3.56 -27.50 -3.43
N ILE A 160 3.27 -26.86 -2.29
CA ILE A 160 3.47 -27.44 -0.95
C ILE A 160 2.26 -28.31 -0.57
N ILE A 161 1.05 -27.82 -0.89
CA ILE A 161 -0.21 -28.49 -0.59
C ILE A 161 -1.08 -28.45 -1.83
N ASP A 162 -1.52 -29.62 -2.28
CA ASP A 162 -2.54 -29.77 -3.30
C ASP A 162 -3.87 -30.06 -2.58
N PHE A 163 -4.84 -29.15 -2.70
CA PHE A 163 -6.16 -29.32 -2.09
C PHE A 163 -7.11 -30.13 -2.99
N GLY A 164 -6.67 -30.53 -4.18
CA GLY A 164 -7.47 -31.18 -5.19
C GLY A 164 -8.51 -30.24 -5.83
N PRO A 165 -9.34 -30.79 -6.73
CA PRO A 165 -10.41 -30.04 -7.37
C PRO A 165 -11.55 -29.77 -6.38
N ILE A 166 -11.85 -28.49 -6.16
CA ILE A 166 -13.04 -28.05 -5.43
C ILE A 166 -14.15 -27.82 -6.46
N THR A 167 -15.25 -28.57 -6.34
CA THR A 167 -16.44 -28.42 -7.18
C THR A 167 -17.45 -27.50 -6.51
N ILE A 168 -17.83 -26.41 -7.19
CA ILE A 168 -18.91 -25.50 -6.78
C ILE A 168 -19.90 -25.40 -7.94
N GLY A 169 -21.01 -26.13 -7.86
CA GLY A 169 -21.92 -26.31 -8.99
C GLY A 169 -21.23 -27.04 -10.14
N GLU A 170 -21.23 -26.47 -11.33
CA GLU A 170 -20.51 -26.99 -12.52
C GLU A 170 -19.04 -26.52 -12.59
N MET A 171 -18.63 -25.60 -11.72
CA MET A 171 -17.28 -25.03 -11.73
C MET A 171 -16.31 -25.93 -10.96
N GLN A 172 -15.26 -26.40 -11.64
CA GLN A 172 -14.11 -27.03 -10.99
C GLN A 172 -13.00 -26.00 -10.80
N ILE A 173 -12.55 -25.85 -9.56
CA ILE A 173 -11.43 -24.97 -9.20
C ILE A 173 -10.37 -25.83 -8.55
N GLU A 174 -9.24 -26.00 -9.23
CA GLU A 174 -8.05 -26.57 -8.61
C GLU A 174 -7.39 -25.50 -7.73
N ARG A 175 -7.14 -25.84 -6.47
CA ARG A 175 -6.47 -24.97 -5.52
C ARG A 175 -5.22 -25.66 -5.01
N ASN A 176 -4.08 -25.06 -5.30
CA ASN A 176 -2.79 -25.45 -4.76
C ASN A 176 -2.25 -24.31 -3.90
N LEU A 177 -1.51 -24.63 -2.84
CA LEU A 177 -0.69 -23.69 -2.07
C LEU A 177 0.75 -23.80 -2.55
N THR A 178 1.20 -22.83 -3.33
CA THR A 178 2.60 -22.74 -3.77
C THR A 178 3.48 -22.03 -2.75
N ILE A 179 4.81 -22.16 -2.88
CA ILE A 179 5.76 -21.44 -2.01
C ILE A 179 5.55 -19.93 -2.07
N TYR A 180 5.39 -19.34 -3.27
CA TYR A 180 5.17 -17.90 -3.39
C TYR A 180 3.87 -17.44 -2.72
N GLN A 181 2.80 -18.25 -2.75
CA GLN A 181 1.54 -17.94 -2.07
C GLN A 181 1.69 -18.02 -0.56
N LEU A 182 2.45 -18.98 -0.05
CA LEU A 182 2.76 -19.06 1.38
C LEU A 182 3.58 -17.84 1.83
N ILE A 183 4.61 -17.46 1.06
CA ILE A 183 5.40 -16.24 1.32
C ILE A 183 4.49 -15.03 1.36
N TRP A 184 3.63 -14.88 0.35
CA TRP A 184 2.65 -13.79 0.28
C TRP A 184 1.74 -13.73 1.53
N MET A 185 1.23 -14.87 1.99
CA MET A 185 0.38 -14.94 3.19
C MET A 185 1.15 -14.52 4.45
N ILE A 186 2.36 -15.03 4.64
CA ILE A 186 3.23 -14.71 5.78
C ILE A 186 3.57 -13.22 5.76
N GLU A 187 4.04 -12.73 4.62
CA GLU A 187 4.43 -11.33 4.43
C GLU A 187 3.24 -10.40 4.68
N THR A 188 2.07 -10.70 4.12
CA THR A 188 0.83 -9.95 4.37
C THR A 188 0.51 -9.88 5.85
N LEU A 189 0.53 -11.01 6.57
CA LEU A 189 0.20 -11.07 7.99
C LEU A 189 1.21 -10.30 8.85
N VAL A 190 2.50 -10.55 8.63
CA VAL A 190 3.59 -9.92 9.40
C VAL A 190 3.60 -8.42 9.20
N THR A 191 3.57 -7.96 7.94
CA THR A 191 3.61 -6.54 7.62
C THR A 191 2.33 -5.83 8.06
N PHE A 192 1.16 -6.48 7.99
CA PHE A 192 -0.08 -5.96 8.57
C PHE A 192 0.02 -5.70 10.08
N VAL A 193 0.52 -6.68 10.85
CA VAL A 193 0.72 -6.54 12.30
C VAL A 193 1.71 -5.40 12.60
N ILE A 194 2.80 -5.30 11.83
CA ILE A 194 3.77 -4.20 11.96
C ILE A 194 3.11 -2.86 11.66
N THR A 195 2.33 -2.74 10.57
CA THR A 195 1.60 -1.51 10.23
C THR A 195 0.68 -1.07 11.38
N LEU A 196 -0.12 -1.99 11.93
CA LEU A 196 -1.00 -1.68 13.06
C LEU A 196 -0.22 -1.22 14.30
N TYR A 197 0.89 -1.90 14.61
CA TYR A 197 1.79 -1.51 15.68
C TYR A 197 2.36 -0.10 15.47
N LEU A 198 2.82 0.21 14.25
CA LEU A 198 3.40 1.53 13.92
C LEU A 198 2.35 2.65 13.96
N LEU A 199 1.14 2.40 13.47
CA LEU A 199 0.02 3.35 13.60
C LEU A 199 -0.29 3.63 15.07
N ARG A 200 -0.32 2.57 15.90
CA ARG A 200 -0.51 2.72 17.35
C ARG A 200 0.66 3.48 18.00
N TYR A 201 1.89 3.22 17.57
CA TYR A 201 3.08 3.94 18.04
C TYR A 201 3.01 5.43 17.70
N ILE A 202 2.66 5.77 16.46
CA ILE A 202 2.44 7.15 15.99
C ILE A 202 1.42 7.87 16.87
N LYS A 203 0.28 7.22 17.15
CA LYS A 203 -0.76 7.76 18.03
C LYS A 203 -0.27 7.95 19.47
N LYS A 204 0.32 6.91 20.08
CA LYS A 204 0.78 6.93 21.48
C LYS A 204 1.84 8.00 21.72
N ARG A 205 2.71 8.24 20.73
CA ARG A 205 3.78 9.26 20.80
C ARG A 205 3.36 10.64 20.26
N ASN A 206 2.11 10.77 19.83
CA ASN A 206 1.51 11.98 19.29
C ASN A 206 2.31 12.56 18.09
N LEU A 207 2.85 11.70 17.23
CA LEU A 207 3.83 12.10 16.21
C LEU A 207 3.22 12.97 15.11
N ILE A 208 1.98 12.70 14.68
CA ILE A 208 1.31 13.52 13.64
C ILE A 208 1.25 14.98 14.09
N ASN A 209 0.84 15.24 15.34
CA ASN A 209 0.80 16.59 15.87
C ASN A 209 2.19 17.24 15.91
N LYS A 210 3.25 16.49 16.25
CA LYS A 210 4.63 17.02 16.25
C LYS A 210 5.08 17.40 14.84
N TRP A 211 4.85 16.52 13.87
CA TRP A 211 5.26 16.75 12.48
C TRP A 211 4.61 17.98 11.84
N TYR A 212 3.38 18.32 12.26
CA TYR A 212 2.61 19.44 11.71
C TYR A 212 2.55 20.69 12.60
N LYS A 213 3.15 20.66 13.80
CA LYS A 213 3.37 21.87 14.61
C LYS A 213 4.66 22.61 14.25
N GLU A 214 5.59 21.93 13.59
CA GLU A 214 6.90 22.46 13.18
C GLU A 214 6.93 23.02 11.73
N ILE A 215 5.77 23.11 11.06
CA ILE A 215 5.58 23.58 9.66
C ILE A 215 4.76 24.88 9.67
#